data_AF-A0A1Q3WCS5-F1
#
_entry.id   AF-A0A1Q3WCS5-F1
#
_cell.length_a   1.000
_cell.length_b   1.000
_cell.length_c   1.000
_cell.angle_alpha   90.00
_cell.angle_beta   90.00
_cell.angle_gamma   90.00
#
_symmetry.space_group_name_H-M   'P 1'
#
loop_
_entity.id
_entity.type
_entity.pdbx_description
1 polymer ?
#
loop_
_entity_poly.entity_id
_entity_poly.type
_entity_poly.pdbx_seq_one_letter_code
_entity_poly.pdbx_strand_id
1 'polypeptide(L)'
;MTWLPREHFFCLPGGGLEVGESLKACLKRELQEELGLYAEPEQLVECLEEHYTDRGHPYQEFFLFRVEGLTSLLEQAPISNEPQLQFRVVPIAEISNLPVLPRGLTKFMKDYQQQLGYICMMQDGTICS
;
A
#
# COMPACT_ATOMS: atom_id res chain seq x y z
N MET A 1 27.67 10.31 2.06
CA MET A 1 26.38 10.92 1.68
C MET A 1 25.82 10.06 0.57
N THR A 2 25.32 8.88 0.95
CA THR A 2 24.87 7.86 0.01
C THR A 2 23.44 8.21 -0.37
N TRP A 3 23.28 8.76 -1.58
CA TRP A 3 22.05 8.60 -2.35
C TRP A 3 21.62 7.14 -2.19
N LEU A 4 20.48 6.87 -1.54
CA LEU A 4 19.85 5.57 -1.71
C LEU A 4 19.67 5.43 -3.23
N PRO A 5 20.17 4.36 -3.86
CA PRO A 5 19.80 4.06 -5.25
C PRO A 5 18.28 4.16 -5.37
N ARG A 6 17.75 4.32 -6.59
CA ARG A 6 16.32 4.07 -6.85
C ARG A 6 16.01 2.61 -6.52
N GLU A 7 15.90 2.30 -5.24
CA GLU A 7 15.61 0.98 -4.74
C GLU A 7 14.12 0.80 -4.93
N HIS A 8 13.77 -0.08 -5.85
CA HIS A 8 12.40 -0.54 -6.02
C HIS A 8 11.93 -1.08 -4.67
N PHE A 9 11.02 -0.38 -4.03
CA PHE A 9 10.31 -0.85 -2.85
C PHE A 9 8.88 -1.18 -3.24
N PHE A 10 8.20 -1.88 -2.32
CA PHE A 10 6.80 -2.20 -2.44
C PHE A 10 5.99 -1.50 -1.35
N CYS A 11 4.80 -1.04 -1.68
CA CYS A 11 3.81 -0.53 -0.74
C CYS A 11 2.40 -0.95 -1.15
N LEU A 12 1.47 -0.83 -0.21
CA LEU A 12 0.04 -1.06 -0.47
C LEU A 12 -0.52 0.02 -1.40
N PRO A 13 -1.63 -0.24 -2.12
CA PRO A 13 -2.35 0.78 -2.87
C PRO A 13 -2.91 1.83 -1.91
N GLY A 14 -2.94 3.08 -2.34
CA GLY A 14 -3.33 4.20 -1.51
C GLY A 14 -2.41 5.40 -1.66
N GLY A 15 -2.86 6.54 -1.13
CA GLY A 15 -2.17 7.81 -1.31
C GLY A 15 -2.52 8.84 -0.25
N GLY A 16 -2.36 10.11 -0.61
CA GLY A 16 -2.52 11.24 0.28
C GLY A 16 -3.98 11.51 0.61
N LEU A 17 -4.24 11.86 1.87
CA LEU A 17 -5.55 12.34 2.29
C LEU A 17 -5.77 13.78 1.81
N GLU A 18 -6.87 14.04 1.12
CA GLU A 18 -7.26 15.40 0.74
C GLU A 18 -7.94 16.16 1.89
N VAL A 19 -7.91 17.50 1.83
CA VAL A 19 -8.51 18.35 2.87
C VAL A 19 -10.03 18.12 2.95
N GLY A 20 -10.50 17.66 4.11
CA GLY A 20 -11.91 17.37 4.35
C GLY A 20 -12.35 15.97 3.90
N GLU A 21 -11.44 15.17 3.35
CA GLU A 21 -11.69 13.80 2.94
C GLU A 21 -11.66 12.87 4.18
N SER A 22 -12.52 11.85 4.18
CA SER A 22 -12.44 10.78 5.19
C SER A 22 -11.46 9.70 4.76
N LEU A 23 -10.82 9.01 5.71
CA LEU A 23 -9.88 7.91 5.40
C LEU A 23 -10.46 6.86 4.44
N LYS A 24 -11.74 6.50 4.63
CA LYS A 24 -12.43 5.57 3.73
C LYS A 24 -12.68 6.15 2.35
N ALA A 25 -12.99 7.44 2.25
CA ALA A 25 -13.20 8.11 0.96
C ALA A 25 -11.88 8.19 0.17
N CYS A 26 -10.79 8.55 0.85
CA CYS A 26 -9.44 8.54 0.30
C CYS A 26 -9.09 7.18 -0.28
N LEU A 27 -9.17 6.11 0.51
CA LEU A 27 -8.82 4.78 0.02
C LEU A 27 -9.71 4.31 -1.16
N LYS A 28 -11.00 4.68 -1.18
CA LYS A 28 -11.86 4.39 -2.34
C LYS A 28 -11.40 5.11 -3.60
N ARG A 29 -11.07 6.40 -3.49
CA ARG A 29 -10.58 7.21 -4.60
C ARG A 29 -9.28 6.63 -5.13
N GLU A 30 -8.31 6.35 -4.26
CA GLU A 30 -7.00 5.79 -4.64
C GLU A 30 -7.14 4.41 -5.31
N LEU A 31 -7.97 3.51 -4.78
CA LEU A 31 -8.22 2.21 -5.42
C LEU A 31 -8.88 2.34 -6.81
N GLN A 32 -9.70 3.38 -7.01
CA GLN A 32 -10.28 3.68 -8.31
C GLN A 32 -9.25 4.30 -9.26
N GLU A 33 -8.45 5.25 -8.78
CA GLU A 33 -7.43 5.97 -9.55
C GLU A 33 -6.32 5.02 -9.99
N GLU A 34 -5.75 4.24 -9.08
CA GLU A 34 -4.61 3.38 -9.34
C GLU A 34 -4.98 2.07 -10.07
N LEU A 35 -6.12 1.46 -9.70
CA LEU A 35 -6.47 0.08 -10.07
C LEU A 35 -7.83 -0.05 -10.78
N GLY A 36 -8.62 1.02 -10.86
CA GLY A 36 -9.98 0.97 -11.41
C GLY A 36 -10.96 0.15 -10.56
N LEU A 37 -10.63 -0.11 -9.29
CA LEU A 37 -11.40 -0.96 -8.41
C LEU A 37 -12.44 -0.16 -7.61
N TYR A 38 -13.67 -0.65 -7.63
CA TYR A 38 -14.73 -0.19 -6.74
C TYR A 38 -14.81 -1.13 -5.55
N ALA A 39 -14.16 -0.75 -4.45
CA ALA A 39 -14.13 -1.55 -3.23
C ALA A 39 -14.48 -0.70 -2.00
N GLU A 40 -15.07 -1.34 -0.99
CA GLU A 40 -15.51 -0.68 0.24
C GLU A 40 -14.52 -0.99 1.37
N PRO A 41 -13.80 0.02 1.92
CA PRO A 41 -12.97 -0.18 3.11
C PRO A 41 -13.83 -0.51 4.32
N GLU A 42 -13.69 -1.72 4.85
CA GLU A 42 -14.55 -2.21 5.93
C GLU A 42 -14.05 -1.75 7.29
N GLN A 43 -12.83 -2.17 7.65
CA GLN A 43 -12.27 -2.03 8.98
C GLN A 43 -10.87 -1.41 8.91
N LEU A 44 -10.62 -0.38 9.73
CA LEU A 44 -9.27 0.08 10.02
C LEU A 44 -8.59 -0.98 10.89
N VAL A 45 -7.50 -1.56 10.41
CA VAL A 45 -6.79 -2.67 11.06
C VAL A 45 -5.51 -2.25 11.74
N GLU A 46 -4.90 -1.15 11.30
CA GLU A 46 -3.67 -0.62 11.89
C GLU A 46 -3.43 0.85 11.50
N CYS A 47 -2.69 1.57 12.33
CA CYS A 47 -2.03 2.82 11.97
C CYS A 47 -0.51 2.62 12.09
N LEU A 48 0.21 2.70 10.98
CA LEU A 48 1.66 2.58 10.96
C LEU A 48 2.29 3.96 10.85
N GLU A 49 3.25 4.22 11.72
CA GLU A 49 4.04 5.44 11.74
C GLU A 49 5.38 5.21 11.05
N GLU A 50 5.76 6.09 10.14
CA GLU A 50 7.07 6.06 9.49
C GLU A 50 7.79 7.40 9.64
N HIS A 51 9.03 7.34 10.12
CA HIS A 51 9.86 8.53 10.35
C HIS A 51 10.91 8.65 9.25
N TYR A 52 10.88 9.77 8.53
CA TYR A 52 11.83 10.07 7.47
C TYR A 52 12.79 11.16 7.91
N THR A 53 14.10 10.89 7.88
CA THR A 53 15.11 11.84 8.34
C THR A 53 15.51 12.88 7.29
N ASP A 54 15.09 12.73 6.03
CA ASP A 54 15.67 13.45 4.88
C ASP A 54 14.63 14.00 3.86
N ARG A 55 13.35 14.12 4.24
CA ARG A 55 12.28 14.46 3.28
C ARG A 55 11.45 15.71 3.58
N GLY A 56 11.90 16.58 4.49
CA GLY A 56 11.14 17.79 4.89
C GLY A 56 9.86 17.50 5.70
N HIS A 57 9.25 16.33 5.50
CA HIS A 57 8.20 15.74 6.32
C HIS A 57 8.82 14.65 7.19
N PRO A 58 9.05 14.90 8.49
CA PRO A 58 9.77 13.97 9.36
C PRO A 58 8.98 12.71 9.68
N TYR A 59 7.69 12.66 9.31
CA TYR A 59 6.73 11.70 9.80
C TYR A 59 5.57 11.53 8.80
N GLN A 60 5.15 10.29 8.57
CA GLN A 60 3.97 9.93 7.79
C GLN A 60 3.19 8.81 8.49
N GLU A 61 1.87 8.95 8.51
CA GLU A 61 0.93 7.96 9.03
C GLU A 61 0.33 7.17 7.87
N PHE A 62 0.26 5.85 8.04
CA PHE A 62 -0.38 4.93 7.11
C PHE A 62 -1.54 4.24 7.80
N PHE A 63 -2.75 4.54 7.35
CA PHE A 63 -3.98 3.93 7.87
C PHE A 63 -4.34 2.70 7.04
N LEU A 64 -4.17 1.51 7.62
CA LEU A 64 -4.40 0.25 6.92
C LEU A 64 -5.84 -0.19 7.07
N PHE A 65 -6.50 -0.49 5.95
CA PHE A 65 -7.85 -1.03 5.95
C PHE A 65 -7.92 -2.44 5.38
N ARG A 66 -8.81 -3.24 5.96
CA ARG A 66 -9.27 -4.49 5.35
C ARG A 66 -10.28 -4.18 4.26
N VAL A 67 -10.07 -4.79 3.10
CA VAL A 67 -10.94 -4.72 1.93
C VAL A 67 -11.26 -6.14 1.48
N GLU A 68 -12.54 -6.46 1.33
CA GLU A 68 -13.00 -7.76 0.82
C GLU A 68 -13.42 -7.67 -0.66
N GLY A 69 -13.73 -8.82 -1.26
CA GLY A 69 -14.29 -8.89 -2.62
C GLY A 69 -13.27 -8.75 -3.77
N LEU A 70 -11.97 -8.83 -3.48
CA LEU A 70 -10.89 -8.66 -4.45
C LEU A 70 -10.30 -9.99 -4.98
N THR A 71 -11.02 -11.10 -4.84
CA THR A 71 -10.53 -12.43 -5.25
C THR A 71 -10.28 -12.55 -6.76
N SER A 72 -10.93 -11.72 -7.59
CA SER A 72 -10.67 -11.65 -9.04
C SER A 72 -9.22 -11.26 -9.37
N LEU A 73 -8.54 -10.53 -8.48
CA LEU A 73 -7.14 -10.15 -8.64
C LEU A 73 -6.19 -11.36 -8.58
N LEU A 74 -6.64 -12.49 -8.02
CA LEU A 74 -5.84 -13.72 -7.95
C LEU A 74 -5.76 -14.44 -9.30
N GLU A 75 -6.79 -14.28 -10.12
CA GLU A 75 -6.90 -14.91 -11.43
C GLU A 75 -6.25 -14.03 -12.52
N GLN A 76 -6.35 -12.72 -12.36
CA GLN A 76 -5.81 -11.73 -13.28
C GLN A 76 -5.08 -10.65 -12.50
N ALA A 77 -3.77 -10.56 -12.74
CA ALA A 77 -2.97 -9.52 -12.12
C ALA A 77 -3.55 -8.13 -12.46
N PRO A 78 -3.65 -7.23 -11.47
CA PRO A 78 -4.18 -5.89 -11.69
C PRO A 78 -3.38 -5.13 -12.74
N ILE A 79 -4.09 -4.42 -13.61
CA ILE A 79 -3.50 -3.48 -14.56
C ILE A 79 -3.54 -2.10 -13.91
N SER A 80 -2.37 -1.47 -13.83
CA SER A 80 -2.29 -0.10 -13.33
C SER A 80 -2.93 0.87 -14.31
N ASN A 81 -3.71 1.82 -13.78
CA ASN A 81 -4.16 3.01 -14.52
C ASN A 81 -3.09 4.12 -14.52
N GLU A 82 -2.06 3.98 -13.68
CA GLU A 82 -0.96 4.91 -13.55
C GLU A 82 0.33 4.31 -14.14
N PRO A 83 0.90 4.88 -15.21
CA PRO A 83 2.05 4.28 -15.92
C PRO A 83 3.31 4.08 -15.06
N GLN A 84 3.45 4.86 -13.98
CA GLN A 84 4.55 4.77 -13.03
C GLN A 84 4.37 3.66 -11.99
N LEU A 85 3.17 3.11 -11.86
CA LEU A 85 2.86 2.06 -10.89
C LEU A 85 2.73 0.72 -11.59
N GLN A 86 3.27 -0.32 -10.95
CA GLN A 86 3.05 -1.70 -11.34
C GLN A 86 2.54 -2.46 -10.15
N PHE A 87 1.53 -3.30 -10.36
CA PHE A 87 0.92 -4.05 -9.28
C PHE A 87 1.23 -5.54 -9.37
N ARG A 88 1.55 -6.11 -8.22
CA ARG A 88 1.66 -7.56 -8.05
C ARG A 88 0.81 -8.00 -6.87
N VAL A 89 0.12 -9.12 -7.06
CA VAL A 89 -0.61 -9.83 -6.01
C VAL A 89 0.38 -10.79 -5.34
N VAL A 90 0.75 -10.49 -4.09
CA VAL A 90 1.81 -11.19 -3.34
C VAL A 90 1.21 -11.95 -2.15
N PRO A 91 1.50 -13.25 -1.97
CA PRO A 91 1.13 -13.98 -0.76
C PRO A 91 1.76 -13.34 0.49
N ILE A 92 1.00 -13.20 1.59
CA ILE A 92 1.54 -12.65 2.85
C ILE A 92 2.84 -13.33 3.29
N ALA A 93 2.99 -14.64 3.06
CA ALA A 93 4.20 -15.38 3.42
C ALA A 93 5.47 -14.86 2.72
N GLU A 94 5.33 -14.25 1.54
CA GLU A 94 6.45 -13.71 0.75
C GLU A 94 6.80 -12.26 1.11
N ILE A 95 5.94 -11.55 1.85
CA ILE A 95 6.14 -10.12 2.17
C ILE A 95 7.48 -9.85 2.88
N SER A 96 7.95 -10.82 3.66
CA SER A 96 9.21 -10.74 4.42
C SER A 96 10.46 -10.69 3.55
N ASN A 97 10.33 -11.13 2.29
CA ASN A 97 11.42 -11.19 1.33
C ASN A 97 11.45 -9.96 0.42
N LEU A 98 10.52 -9.02 0.61
CA LEU A 98 10.40 -7.84 -0.22
C LEU A 98 10.86 -6.58 0.55
N PRO A 99 11.45 -5.60 -0.14
CA PRO A 99 11.72 -4.28 0.42
C PRO A 99 10.40 -3.51 0.56
N VAL A 100 9.68 -3.70 1.67
CA VAL A 100 8.34 -3.13 1.89
C VAL A 100 8.39 -1.86 2.74
N LEU A 101 7.61 -0.87 2.33
CA LEU A 101 7.30 0.33 3.12
C LEU A 101 5.79 0.43 3.42
N PRO A 102 5.41 1.02 4.57
CA PRO A 102 6.30 1.44 5.66
C PRO A 102 6.96 0.25 6.36
N ARG A 103 8.09 0.46 7.05
CA ARG A 103 8.91 -0.61 7.65
C ARG A 103 8.15 -1.47 8.67
N GLY A 104 7.13 -0.89 9.31
CA GLY A 104 6.24 -1.62 10.23
C GLY A 104 5.34 -2.64 9.55
N LEU A 105 5.10 -2.54 8.24
CA LEU A 105 4.10 -3.32 7.51
C LEU A 105 4.41 -4.81 7.52
N THR A 106 5.67 -5.20 7.28
CA THR A 106 6.08 -6.61 7.31
C THR A 106 5.81 -7.27 8.66
N LYS A 107 6.07 -6.55 9.76
CA LYS A 107 5.80 -7.06 11.11
C LYS A 107 4.29 -7.17 11.35
N PHE A 108 3.53 -6.11 11.04
CA PHE A 108 2.09 -6.12 11.17
C PHE A 108 1.44 -7.28 10.40
N MET A 109 1.81 -7.49 9.13
CA MET A 109 1.21 -8.55 8.30
C MET A 109 1.54 -9.97 8.79
N LYS A 110 2.67 -10.17 9.47
CA LYS A 110 2.97 -11.45 10.16
C LYS A 110 2.06 -11.68 11.36
N ASP A 111 1.86 -10.63 12.16
CA ASP A 111 1.09 -10.70 13.40
C ASP A 111 -0.43 -10.80 13.11
N TYR A 112 -0.91 -10.16 12.04
CA TYR A 112 -2.33 -10.05 11.69
C TYR A 112 -2.95 -11.36 11.15
N GLN A 113 -2.15 -12.38 10.83
CA GLN A 113 -2.50 -13.75 10.38
C GLN A 113 -4.02 -14.04 10.18
N GLN A 114 -4.56 -13.64 9.04
CA GLN A 114 -5.77 -14.26 8.47
C GLN A 114 -5.40 -15.00 7.18
N GLN A 115 -5.79 -16.27 7.11
CA GLN A 115 -5.12 -17.36 6.38
C GLN A 115 -4.98 -17.23 4.85
N LEU A 116 -5.52 -16.22 4.18
CA LEU A 116 -5.38 -16.02 2.73
C LEU A 116 -5.47 -14.53 2.41
N GLY A 117 -4.40 -13.79 2.65
CA GLY A 117 -4.29 -12.41 2.17
C GLY A 117 -3.31 -12.36 1.01
N TYR A 118 -3.72 -11.70 -0.05
CA TYR A 118 -2.80 -11.25 -1.08
C TYR A 118 -2.72 -9.75 -1.01
N ILE A 119 -1.54 -9.23 -1.27
CA ILE A 119 -1.28 -7.81 -1.22
C ILE A 119 -1.03 -7.33 -2.63
N CYS A 120 -1.76 -6.30 -3.04
CA CYS A 120 -1.49 -5.57 -4.27
C CYS A 120 -0.34 -4.60 -3.98
N MET A 121 0.82 -4.80 -4.63
CA MET A 121 2.02 -4.06 -4.28
C MET A 121 2.50 -3.20 -5.45
N MET A 122 2.67 -1.90 -5.21
CA MET A 122 3.22 -0.95 -6.17
C MET A 122 4.73 -1.13 -6.33
N GLN A 123 5.24 -1.24 -7.56
CA GLN A 123 6.67 -1.14 -7.85
C GLN A 123 6.95 0.18 -8.61
N ASP A 124 7.85 0.98 -8.04
CA ASP A 124 8.33 2.31 -8.49
C ASP A 124 7.52 3.54 -8.02
N GLY A 125 7.09 3.51 -6.76
CA GLY A 125 6.67 4.73 -6.08
C GLY A 125 7.88 5.63 -5.82
N THR A 126 8.10 6.67 -6.62
CA THR A 126 8.60 7.89 -5.99
C THR A 126 7.50 8.27 -5.01
N ILE A 127 7.67 8.03 -3.68
CA ILE A 127 6.61 8.32 -2.68
C ILE A 127 6.05 9.70 -3.02
N CYS A 128 4.81 9.73 -3.52
CA CYS A 128 4.16 10.96 -3.94
C CYS A 128 4.03 11.84 -2.69
N SER A 129 4.53 13.06 -2.83
CA SER A 129 4.47 14.15 -1.85
C SER A 129 3.05 14.54 -1.51
#